data_AF-A0A3D4AHE2-F1
#
_entry.id   AF-A0A3D4AHE2-F1
#
_cell.length_a   1.000
_cell.length_b   1.000
_cell.length_c   1.000
_cell.angle_alpha   90.00
_cell.angle_beta   90.00
_cell.angle_gamma   90.00
#
_symmetry.space_group_name_H-M   'P 1'
#
loop_
_entity.id
_entity.type
_entity.pdbx_description
1 polymer ?
#
loop_
_entity_poly.entity_id
_entity_poly.type
_entity_poly.pdbx_seq_one_letter_code
_entity_poly.pdbx_strand_id
1 'polypeptide(L)'
;MDKELIMQLNRTFEECAHQQNGIEFWFARELQELLGYSEWRNFLNIIAKAKDSFISIGEEVSDHFVDVNKMVKIGSGAERKQEDIMLTRYACYIIAQNGDPKKEQVAFAQSYFAISTRKQELLEERIQPEFGLSR
;
A
#
# COMPACT_ATOMS: atom_id res chain seq x y z
N MET A 1 4.28 -19.54 10.62
CA MET A 1 4.94 -19.09 9.38
C MET A 1 6.42 -19.39 9.47
N ASP A 2 7.01 -19.98 8.44
CA ASP A 2 8.43 -20.34 8.40
C ASP A 2 9.33 -19.09 8.38
N LYS A 3 10.52 -19.15 8.99
CA LYS A 3 11.50 -18.07 9.03
C LYS A 3 11.97 -17.69 7.63
N GLU A 4 12.14 -18.67 6.73
CA GLU A 4 12.54 -18.42 5.35
C GLU A 4 11.46 -17.63 4.60
N LEU A 5 10.19 -18.01 4.78
CA LEU A 5 9.05 -17.30 4.21
C LEU A 5 8.93 -15.86 4.75
N ILE A 6 9.15 -15.66 6.05
CA ILE A 6 9.18 -14.32 6.65
C ILE A 6 10.26 -13.45 5.99
N MET A 7 11.47 -13.98 5.82
CA MET A 7 12.58 -13.25 5.21
C MET A 7 12.31 -12.91 3.74
N GLN A 8 11.73 -13.86 2.99
CA GLN A 8 11.33 -13.64 1.60
C GLN A 8 10.26 -12.55 1.50
N LEU A 9 9.18 -12.66 2.29
CA LEU A 9 8.10 -11.68 2.28
C LEU A 9 8.61 -10.30 2.65
N ASN A 10 9.43 -10.18 3.70
CA ASN A 10 9.98 -8.90 4.11
C ASN A 10 10.77 -8.22 2.98
N ARG A 11 11.65 -8.98 2.31
CA ARG A 11 12.41 -8.48 1.15
C ARG A 11 11.48 -8.01 0.03
N THR A 12 10.48 -8.82 -0.33
CA THR A 12 9.55 -8.47 -1.43
C THR A 12 8.71 -7.23 -1.12
N PHE A 13 8.31 -7.02 0.14
CA PHE A 13 7.55 -5.84 0.53
C PHE A 13 8.42 -4.57 0.55
N GLU A 14 9.68 -4.69 0.96
CA GLU A 14 10.68 -3.60 0.87
C GLU A 14 10.97 -3.24 -0.59
N GLU A 15 11.15 -4.23 -1.47
CA GLU A 15 11.41 -4.03 -2.91
C GLU A 15 10.22 -3.43 -3.67
N CYS A 16 8.98 -3.62 -3.19
CA CYS A 16 7.78 -3.03 -3.79
C CYS A 16 7.47 -1.62 -3.28
N ALA A 17 8.25 -1.08 -2.35
CA ALA A 17 8.13 0.31 -1.94
C ALA A 17 8.79 1.21 -3.00
N HIS A 18 8.01 2.16 -3.52
CA HIS A 18 8.51 3.18 -4.43
C HIS A 18 8.70 4.48 -3.66
N GLN A 19 9.55 5.36 -4.17
CA GLN A 19 9.81 6.66 -3.55
C GLN A 19 9.69 7.78 -4.58
N GLN A 20 8.96 8.83 -4.24
CA GLN A 20 8.89 10.07 -5.00
C GLN A 20 9.08 11.24 -4.05
N ASN A 21 10.06 12.11 -4.33
CA ASN A 21 10.35 13.30 -3.53
C ASN A 21 10.55 13.04 -2.02
N GLY A 22 11.12 11.89 -1.65
CA GLY A 22 11.30 11.55 -0.23
C GLY A 22 10.11 10.81 0.41
N ILE A 23 9.00 10.66 -0.30
CA ILE A 23 7.77 10.04 0.21
C ILE A 23 7.62 8.65 -0.41
N GLU A 24 7.40 7.65 0.45
CA GLU A 24 7.15 6.28 0.02
C GLU A 24 5.70 6.08 -0.43
N PHE A 25 5.52 5.24 -1.46
CA PHE A 25 4.21 4.81 -1.93
C PHE A 25 4.27 3.41 -2.54
N TRP A 26 3.11 2.78 -2.71
CA TRP A 26 2.98 1.45 -3.32
C TRP A 26 1.98 1.49 -4.47
N PHE A 27 2.15 0.59 -5.43
CA PHE A 27 1.14 0.38 -6.46
C PHE A 27 0.19 -0.75 -6.08
N ALA A 28 -1.10 -0.56 -6.33
CA ALA A 28 -2.11 -1.55 -6.02
C ALA A 28 -1.93 -2.85 -6.83
N ARG A 29 -1.45 -2.79 -8.08
CA ARG A 29 -1.13 -4.00 -8.86
C ARG A 29 -0.02 -4.85 -8.23
N GLU A 30 1.03 -4.24 -7.72
CA GLU A 30 2.12 -4.97 -7.04
C GLU A 30 1.64 -5.50 -5.69
N LEU A 31 0.89 -4.69 -4.94
CA LEU A 31 0.31 -5.10 -3.67
C LEU A 31 -0.67 -6.28 -3.83
N GLN A 32 -1.43 -6.34 -4.92
CA GLN A 32 -2.29 -7.47 -5.26
C GLN A 32 -1.51 -8.79 -5.25
N GLU A 33 -0.36 -8.81 -5.94
CA GLU A 33 0.50 -9.98 -6.06
C GLU A 33 1.14 -10.33 -4.71
N LEU A 34 1.64 -9.33 -3.99
CA LEU A 34 2.21 -9.50 -2.65
C LEU A 34 1.22 -10.12 -1.67
N LEU A 35 -0.05 -9.71 -1.71
CA LEU A 35 -1.11 -10.25 -0.84
C LEU A 35 -1.69 -11.59 -1.34
N GLY A 36 -1.19 -12.13 -2.44
CA GLY A 36 -1.59 -13.43 -2.96
C GLY A 36 -3.00 -13.44 -3.59
N TYR A 37 -3.42 -12.32 -4.18
CA TYR A 37 -4.65 -12.26 -5.00
C TYR A 37 -4.30 -12.44 -6.48
N SER A 38 -4.88 -13.45 -7.13
CA SER A 38 -4.64 -13.71 -8.56
C SER A 38 -5.50 -12.84 -9.48
N GLU A 39 -6.72 -12.51 -9.06
CA GLU A 39 -7.68 -11.74 -9.86
C GLU A 39 -7.79 -10.29 -9.37
N TRP A 40 -7.50 -9.34 -10.26
CA TRP A 40 -7.61 -7.90 -9.96
C TRP A 40 -9.00 -7.51 -9.46
N ARG A 41 -10.07 -8.08 -10.03
CA ARG A 41 -11.45 -7.80 -9.59
C ARG A 41 -11.69 -8.16 -8.12
N ASN A 42 -11.09 -9.27 -7.65
CA ASN A 42 -11.24 -9.67 -6.25
C ASN A 42 -10.49 -8.72 -5.32
N PHE A 43 -9.33 -8.23 -5.77
CA PHE A 43 -8.56 -7.25 -5.01
C PHE A 43 -9.21 -5.86 -5.01
N LEU A 44 -9.84 -5.44 -6.10
CA LEU A 44 -10.67 -4.22 -6.14
C LEU A 44 -11.76 -4.22 -5.07
N ASN A 45 -12.37 -5.38 -4.79
CA ASN A 45 -13.37 -5.49 -3.71
C ASN A 45 -12.75 -5.25 -2.33
N ILE A 46 -11.47 -5.62 -2.12
CA ILE A 46 -10.75 -5.34 -0.88
C ILE A 46 -10.41 -3.85 -0.78
N ILE A 47 -9.96 -3.25 -1.89
CA ILE A 47 -9.70 -1.81 -1.98
C ILE A 47 -10.98 -1.01 -1.70
N ALA A 48 -12.13 -1.42 -2.24
CA ALA A 48 -13.40 -0.75 -1.99
C ALA A 48 -13.75 -0.73 -0.50
N LYS A 49 -13.63 -1.86 0.19
CA LYS A 49 -13.83 -1.95 1.65
C LYS A 49 -12.83 -1.09 2.44
N ALA A 50 -11.59 -1.01 1.97
CA ALA A 50 -10.59 -0.14 2.55
C ALA A 50 -11.01 1.34 2.42
N LYS A 51 -11.44 1.77 1.23
CA LYS A 51 -11.99 3.12 1.00
C LYS A 51 -13.19 3.42 1.90
N ASP A 52 -14.12 2.48 2.06
CA ASP A 52 -15.26 2.62 2.97
C ASP A 52 -14.81 2.84 4.43
N SER A 53 -13.70 2.20 4.84
CA SER A 53 -13.13 2.39 6.17
C SER A 53 -12.63 3.83 6.38
N PHE A 54 -11.95 4.42 5.38
CA PHE A 54 -11.52 5.82 5.42
C PHE A 54 -12.70 6.79 5.49
N ILE A 55 -13.73 6.58 4.67
CA ILE A 55 -14.95 7.40 4.67
C ILE A 55 -15.61 7.37 6.05
N SER A 56 -15.67 6.20 6.70
CA SER A 56 -16.33 6.04 8.01
C SER A 56 -15.66 6.83 9.14
N ILE A 57 -14.36 7.12 9.02
CA ILE A 57 -13.59 7.88 10.00
C ILE A 57 -13.41 9.37 9.59
N GLY A 58 -14.02 9.79 8.48
CA GLY A 58 -13.97 11.17 8.01
C GLY A 58 -12.69 11.56 7.27
N GLU A 59 -11.90 10.59 6.82
CA GLU A 59 -10.69 10.82 6.03
C GLU A 59 -11.01 10.90 4.53
N GLU A 60 -10.29 11.75 3.81
CA GLU A 60 -10.48 11.95 2.36
C GLU A 60 -9.77 10.82 1.58
N VAL A 61 -10.54 10.08 0.78
CA VAL A 61 -10.03 8.91 0.05
C VAL A 61 -8.94 9.31 -0.96
N SER A 62 -9.05 10.49 -1.58
CA SER A 62 -8.06 10.95 -2.57
C SER A 62 -6.67 11.21 -2.00
N ASP A 63 -6.54 11.42 -0.69
CA ASP A 63 -5.25 11.64 -0.02
C ASP A 63 -4.47 10.32 0.15
N HIS A 64 -5.14 9.19 -0.08
CA HIS A 64 -4.61 7.86 0.18
C HIS A 64 -4.65 6.92 -1.02
N PHE A 65 -5.55 7.17 -1.97
CA PHE A 65 -5.76 6.37 -3.17
C PHE A 65 -5.76 7.29 -4.39
N VAL A 66 -4.66 7.33 -5.12
CA VAL A 66 -4.51 8.15 -6.33
C VAL A 66 -4.55 7.25 -7.57
N ASP A 67 -5.60 7.35 -8.37
CA ASP A 67 -5.72 6.61 -9.61
C ASP A 67 -4.68 7.08 -10.63
N VAL A 68 -3.92 6.14 -11.18
CA VAL A 68 -2.85 6.40 -12.15
C VAL A 68 -2.93 5.45 -13.32
N ASN A 69 -2.21 5.78 -14.38
CA ASN A 69 -2.13 4.94 -15.56
C ASN A 69 -0.67 4.64 -15.88
N LYS A 70 -0.32 3.36 -15.95
CA LYS A 70 0.99 2.89 -16.37
C LYS A 70 0.95 2.35 -17.78
N MET A 71 2.05 2.53 -18.51
CA MET A 71 2.28 1.84 -19.77
C MET A 71 3.01 0.54 -19.45
N VAL A 72 2.42 -0.60 -19.82
CA VAL A 72 3.02 -1.92 -19.62
C VAL A 72 3.27 -2.59 -20.96
N LYS A 73 4.43 -3.23 -21.12
CA LYS A 73 4.76 -3.99 -22.32
C LYS A 73 3.94 -5.27 -22.34
N ILE A 74 3.31 -5.55 -23.48
CA ILE A 74 2.66 -6.82 -23.75
C ILE A 74 3.57 -7.72 -24.58
N GLY A 75 3.29 -9.03 -24.60
CA GLY A 75 4.16 -10.05 -25.21
C GLY A 75 4.47 -9.86 -26.71
N SER A 76 3.78 -8.95 -27.40
CA SER A 76 4.05 -8.54 -28.78
C SER A 76 5.02 -7.37 -28.92
N GLY A 77 5.53 -6.81 -27.82
CA GLY A 77 6.39 -5.62 -27.80
C GLY A 77 5.63 -4.29 -27.83
N ALA A 78 4.30 -4.32 -27.98
CA ALA A 78 3.46 -3.13 -27.87
C ALA A 78 3.27 -2.72 -26.39
N GLU A 79 2.91 -1.46 -26.14
CA GLU A 79 2.58 -0.96 -24.81
C GLU A 79 1.06 -0.78 -24.67
N ARG A 80 0.53 -1.16 -23.50
CA ARG A 80 -0.87 -0.94 -23.15
C ARG A 80 -0.98 -0.07 -21.91
N LYS A 81 -1.93 0.86 -21.93
CA LYS A 81 -2.35 1.60 -20.74
C LYS A 81 -3.06 0.66 -19.76
N GLN A 82 -2.50 0.51 -18.57
CA GLN A 82 -3.05 -0.25 -17.46
C GLN A 82 -3.38 0.71 -16.32
N GLU A 83 -4.65 0.68 -15.88
CA GLU A 83 -5.10 1.40 -14.69
C GLU A 83 -4.48 0.80 -13.44
N ASP A 84 -3.98 1.64 -12.56
CA ASP A 84 -3.36 1.29 -11.28
C ASP A 84 -3.68 2.37 -10.24
N ILE A 85 -3.30 2.15 -8.99
CA ILE A 85 -3.57 3.08 -7.89
C ILE A 85 -2.28 3.24 -7.08
N MET A 86 -1.85 4.48 -6.87
CA MET A 86 -0.82 4.81 -5.89
C MET A 86 -1.44 4.85 -4.50
N LEU A 87 -0.81 4.15 -3.57
CA LEU A 87 -1.27 3.93 -2.22
C LEU A 87 -0.27 4.50 -1.24
N THR A 88 -0.77 5.24 -0.25
CA THR A 88 0.02 5.58 0.94
C THR A 88 0.26 4.33 1.77
N ARG A 89 1.24 4.41 2.67
CA ARG A 89 1.46 3.33 3.65
C ARG A 89 0.21 3.03 4.48
N TYR A 90 -0.53 4.07 4.85
CA TYR A 90 -1.76 3.92 5.61
C TYR A 90 -2.85 3.21 4.78
N ALA A 91 -2.99 3.53 3.49
CA ALA A 91 -3.87 2.80 2.59
C ALA A 91 -3.50 1.31 2.51
N CYS A 92 -2.21 0.99 2.37
CA CYS A 92 -1.73 -0.41 2.37
C CYS A 92 -2.10 -1.15 3.67
N TYR A 93 -1.98 -0.48 4.82
CA TYR A 93 -2.35 -1.05 6.10
C TYR A 93 -3.85 -1.40 6.16
N ILE A 94 -4.73 -0.46 5.79
CA ILE A 94 -6.18 -0.68 5.81
C ILE A 94 -6.61 -1.72 4.76
N ILE A 95 -5.95 -1.78 3.60
CA ILE A 95 -6.14 -2.86 2.62
C ILE A 95 -5.80 -4.22 3.23
N ALA A 96 -4.66 -4.34 3.91
CA ALA A 96 -4.25 -5.59 4.56
C ALA A 96 -5.24 -6.00 5.68
N GLN A 97 -5.78 -5.04 6.45
CA GLN A 97 -6.81 -5.33 7.45
C GLN A 97 -8.11 -5.87 6.84
N ASN A 98 -8.49 -5.41 5.64
CA ASN A 98 -9.70 -5.84 4.94
C ASN A 98 -9.50 -7.11 4.08
N GLY A 99 -8.26 -7.60 3.95
CA GLY A 99 -7.92 -8.82 3.22
C GLY A 99 -8.37 -10.11 3.91
N ASP A 100 -8.15 -11.25 3.26
CA ASP A 100 -8.44 -12.57 3.84
C ASP A 100 -7.31 -12.99 4.81
N PRO A 101 -7.52 -13.00 6.14
CA PRO A 101 -6.48 -13.30 7.12
C PRO A 101 -6.03 -14.77 7.07
N LYS A 102 -6.74 -15.65 6.34
CA LYS A 102 -6.31 -17.04 6.11
C LYS A 102 -5.13 -17.13 5.14
N LYS A 103 -4.84 -16.08 4.37
CA LYS A 103 -3.63 -15.99 3.54
C LYS A 103 -2.46 -15.52 4.40
N GLU A 104 -1.39 -16.31 4.43
CA GLU A 104 -0.18 -15.97 5.20
C GLU A 104 0.41 -14.61 4.80
N GLN A 105 0.34 -14.27 3.51
CA GLN A 105 0.79 -12.98 2.99
C GLN A 105 -0.01 -11.80 3.55
N VAL A 106 -1.33 -11.97 3.73
CA VAL A 106 -2.20 -10.94 4.30
C VAL A 106 -1.89 -10.76 5.79
N ALA A 107 -1.79 -11.86 6.53
CA ALA A 107 -1.42 -11.82 7.95
C ALA A 107 -0.03 -11.18 8.17
N PHE A 108 0.93 -11.47 7.29
CA PHE A 108 2.23 -10.80 7.30
C PHE A 108 2.11 -9.31 7.01
N ALA A 109 1.37 -8.91 5.96
CA ALA A 109 1.17 -7.52 5.59
C ALA A 109 0.53 -6.68 6.71
N GLN A 110 -0.43 -7.26 7.44
CA GLN A 110 -1.05 -6.63 8.62
C GLN A 110 -0.01 -6.28 9.68
N SER A 111 0.98 -7.16 9.88
CA SER A 111 2.09 -6.92 10.80
C SER A 111 3.12 -5.93 10.22
N TYR A 112 3.51 -6.12 8.96
CA TYR A 112 4.51 -5.31 8.27
C TYR A 112 4.12 -3.83 8.20
N PHE A 113 2.90 -3.53 7.75
CA PHE A 113 2.46 -2.15 7.61
C PHE A 113 2.17 -1.47 8.95
N ALA A 114 1.83 -2.23 10.00
CA ALA A 114 1.65 -1.70 11.35
C ALA A 114 2.97 -1.21 12.00
N ILE A 115 4.12 -1.80 11.64
CA ILE A 115 5.39 -1.59 12.33
C ILE A 115 6.07 -0.25 11.95
N SER A 116 5.72 0.37 10.82
CA SER A 116 6.34 1.63 10.37
C SER A 116 5.54 2.90 10.69
N THR A 117 4.23 2.78 10.96
CA THR A 117 3.40 3.94 11.38
C THR A 117 4.01 4.62 12.60
N ARG A 118 4.52 3.82 13.55
CA ARG A 118 5.15 4.32 14.78
C ARG A 118 6.46 5.09 14.56
N LYS A 119 7.22 4.81 13.50
CA LYS A 119 8.47 5.55 13.21
C LYS A 119 8.19 6.85 12.47
N GLN A 120 7.15 6.88 11.63
CA GLN A 120 6.75 8.04 10.86
C GLN A 120 6.02 9.07 11.74
N GLU A 121 5.11 8.64 12.62
CA GLU A 121 4.49 9.48 13.66
C GLU A 121 5.55 10.17 14.55
N LEU A 122 6.58 9.44 15.00
CA LEU A 122 7.67 9.99 15.82
C LEU A 122 8.57 10.97 15.06
N LEU A 123 8.65 10.86 13.73
CA LEU A 123 9.37 11.79 12.85
C LEU A 123 8.54 13.05 12.60
N GLU A 124 7.23 12.91 12.38
CA GLU A 124 6.29 14.02 12.23
C GLU A 124 6.15 14.84 13.52
N GLU A 125 6.09 14.22 14.70
CA GLU A 125 6.16 14.88 16.01
C GLU A 125 7.47 15.66 16.22
N ARG A 126 8.58 15.25 15.59
CA ARG A 126 9.88 15.94 15.67
C ARG A 126 10.06 17.03 14.62
N ILE A 127 9.30 16.99 13.52
CA ILE A 127 9.32 17.99 12.46
C ILE A 127 8.35 19.14 12.79
N GLN A 128 7.24 18.88 13.49
CA GLN A 128 6.30 19.91 13.96
C GLN A 128 6.92 21.06 14.78
N PRO A 129 7.92 20.87 15.66
CA PRO A 129 8.57 21.95 16.39
C PRO A 129 9.49 22.83 15.52
N GLU A 130 9.96 22.34 14.36
CA GLU A 130 10.95 23.06 13.54
C GLU A 130 10.36 23.83 12.36
N PHE A 131 9.14 23.50 11.92
CA PHE A 131 8.43 24.28 10.90
C PHE A 131 7.25 25.01 11.51
N GLY A 132 7.59 26.05 12.29
CA GLY A 132 6.67 27.13 12.59
C GLY A 132 6.17 27.75 11.29
N LEU A 133 4.92 27.47 10.93
CA LEU A 133 4.15 28.33 10.05
C LEU A 133 3.04 28.95 10.88
N SER A 134 3.31 30.18 11.31
CA SER A 134 2.29 31.15 11.64
C SER A 134 1.30 31.26 10.49
N ARG A 135 0.04 30.94 10.75
CA ARG A 135 -1.10 31.87 10.66
C ARG A 135 -2.34 31.25 11.26
#